data_AF-A0AAE1JJK4-F1
#
_entry.id   AF-A0AAE1JJK4-F1
#
_cell.length_a   1.000
_cell.length_b   1.000
_cell.length_c   1.000
_cell.angle_alpha   90.00
_cell.angle_beta   90.00
_cell.angle_gamma   90.00
#
_symmetry.space_group_name_H-M   'P 1'
#
loop_
_entity.id
_entity.type
_entity.pdbx_description
1 polymer ?
#
loop_
_entity_poly.entity_id
_entity_poly.type
_entity_poly.pdbx_seq_one_letter_code
_entity_poly.pdbx_strand_id
1 'polypeptide(L)'
;MFDIKFQEFIDANPQCVTWFERLAKEKWCRSHDAEGRRFGHMTTNLAECVNKVLRGTRNLPITALVKLTCSRLVEYFVTRRVEINRNIAEGRIVAKKVEDDLQRMNQLTVHYRVRIYDRDLQLFEVEDAYNQSTHVAGDIMRVDLINRKCQCGRFTARRCMQHIGIR
;
A
#
# COMPACT_ATOMS: atom_id res chain seq x y z
N MET A 1 6.97 1.28 19.86
CA MET A 1 6.39 2.42 19.12
C MET A 1 4.87 2.34 19.07
N PHE A 2 4.27 1.25 18.55
CA PHE A 2 2.81 1.10 18.49
C PHE A 2 2.16 1.13 19.88
N ASP A 3 2.63 0.31 20.83
CA ASP A 3 1.97 0.20 22.15
C ASP A 3 2.00 1.52 22.93
N ILE A 4 3.09 2.29 22.81
CA ILE A 4 3.22 3.62 23.43
C ILE A 4 2.16 4.58 22.84
N LYS A 5 2.04 4.65 21.51
CA LYS A 5 1.05 5.51 20.84
C LYS A 5 -0.38 5.04 21.04
N PHE A 6 -0.58 3.73 21.17
CA PHE A 6 -1.88 3.17 21.49
C PHE A 6 -2.29 3.53 22.92
N GLN A 7 -1.36 3.45 23.88
CA GLN A 7 -1.63 3.86 25.26
C GLN A 7 -1.97 5.36 25.34
N GLU A 8 -1.18 6.24 24.70
CA GLU A 8 -1.50 7.67 24.60
C GLU A 8 -2.92 7.91 24.03
N PHE A 9 -3.32 7.14 23.02
CA PHE A 9 -4.66 7.24 22.42
C PHE A 9 -5.78 6.77 23.36
N ILE A 10 -5.54 5.68 24.10
CA ILE A 10 -6.45 5.15 25.10
C ILE A 10 -6.62 6.13 26.26
N ASP A 11 -5.53 6.69 26.76
CA ASP A 11 -5.55 7.66 27.85
C ASP A 11 -6.36 8.93 27.45
N ALA A 12 -6.26 9.33 26.18
CA ALA A 12 -7.07 10.42 25.63
C ALA A 12 -8.54 10.04 25.35
N ASN A 13 -8.87 8.76 25.19
CA ASN A 13 -10.21 8.28 24.84
C ASN A 13 -10.59 7.00 25.62
N PRO A 14 -10.75 7.06 26.96
CA PRO A 14 -10.96 5.88 27.79
C PRO A 14 -12.20 5.05 27.40
N GLN A 15 -13.23 5.72 26.88
CA GLN A 15 -14.48 5.09 26.42
C GLN A 15 -14.27 4.09 25.27
N CYS A 16 -13.21 4.26 24.48
CA CYS A 16 -12.92 3.42 23.33
C CYS A 16 -12.27 2.08 23.72
N VAL A 17 -11.70 1.96 24.93
CA VAL A 17 -11.01 0.74 25.42
C VAL A 17 -11.92 -0.48 25.28
N THR A 18 -13.15 -0.37 25.78
CA THR A 18 -14.13 -1.47 25.76
C THR A 18 -14.47 -1.94 24.34
N TRP A 19 -14.32 -1.07 23.33
CA TRP A 19 -14.51 -1.44 21.93
C TRP A 19 -13.32 -2.23 21.39
N PHE A 20 -12.08 -1.82 21.71
CA PHE A 20 -10.87 -2.52 21.31
C PHE A 20 -10.74 -3.89 22.00
N GLU A 21 -11.06 -3.99 23.28
CA GLU A 21 -11.03 -5.26 24.03
C GLU A 21 -11.99 -6.31 23.47
N ARG A 22 -13.09 -5.89 22.83
CA ARG A 22 -14.05 -6.79 22.16
C ARG A 22 -13.55 -7.31 20.82
N LEU A 23 -12.49 -6.69 20.27
CA LEU A 23 -11.90 -7.08 19.00
C LEU A 23 -10.59 -7.83 19.24
N ALA A 24 -10.38 -8.89 18.48
CA ALA A 24 -9.08 -9.55 18.45
C ALA A 24 -7.98 -8.57 18.00
N LYS A 25 -6.78 -8.65 18.58
CA LYS A 25 -5.69 -7.67 18.39
C LYS A 25 -5.29 -7.53 16.92
N GLU A 26 -5.46 -8.59 16.14
CA GLU A 26 -5.20 -8.64 14.70
C GLU A 26 -6.11 -7.72 13.89
N LYS A 27 -7.24 -7.29 14.47
CA LYS A 27 -8.20 -6.36 13.87
C LYS A 27 -7.97 -4.90 14.28
N TRP A 28 -7.11 -4.64 15.27
CA TRP A 28 -6.90 -3.29 15.81
C TRP A 28 -6.21 -2.39 14.80
N CYS A 29 -5.19 -2.91 14.12
CA CYS A 29 -4.40 -2.14 13.17
C CYS A 29 -3.58 -3.06 12.26
N ARG A 30 -3.09 -2.50 11.15
CA ARG A 30 -2.29 -3.24 10.15
C ARG A 30 -0.99 -3.82 10.70
N SER A 31 -0.43 -3.29 11.80
CA SER A 31 0.77 -3.85 12.42
C SER A 31 0.51 -5.15 13.19
N HIS A 32 -0.74 -5.45 13.53
CA HIS A 32 -1.14 -6.70 14.17
C HIS A 32 -1.85 -7.68 13.21
N ASP A 33 -2.07 -7.29 11.95
CA ASP A 33 -2.62 -8.17 10.91
C ASP A 33 -1.55 -9.16 10.38
N ALA A 34 -1.19 -10.13 11.23
CA ALA A 34 -0.10 -11.08 10.98
C ALA A 34 -0.34 -11.91 9.71
N GLU A 35 -1.58 -12.36 9.50
CA GLU A 35 -2.02 -13.14 8.35
C GLU A 35 -2.32 -12.29 7.10
N GLY A 36 -2.30 -10.96 7.21
CA GLY A 36 -2.59 -10.06 6.08
C GLY A 36 -4.03 -10.18 5.58
N ARG A 37 -4.97 -10.45 6.50
CA ARG A 37 -6.41 -10.58 6.24
C ARG A 37 -7.07 -9.25 5.88
N ARG A 38 -6.31 -8.15 5.94
CA ARG A 38 -6.70 -6.80 5.51
C ARG A 38 -7.84 -6.21 6.33
N PHE A 39 -7.96 -6.54 7.62
CA PHE A 39 -8.99 -5.98 8.49
C PHE A 39 -8.96 -4.45 8.52
N GLY A 40 -7.76 -3.84 8.49
CA GLY A 40 -7.58 -2.39 8.39
C GLY A 40 -7.87 -1.77 7.01
N HIS A 41 -8.21 -2.57 5.99
CA HIS A 41 -8.65 -2.10 4.67
C HIS A 41 -10.18 -2.08 4.51
N MET A 42 -10.93 -2.47 5.54
CA MET A 42 -12.37 -2.14 5.63
C MET A 42 -12.54 -0.64 5.88
N THR A 43 -12.08 0.19 4.96
CA THR A 43 -12.34 1.61 4.98
C THR A 43 -13.61 1.90 4.19
N THR A 44 -14.37 2.88 4.64
CA THR A 44 -15.48 3.49 3.91
C THR A 44 -15.08 3.98 2.52
N ASN A 45 -13.79 4.04 2.22
CA ASN A 45 -13.23 4.50 0.95
C ASN A 45 -13.87 3.88 -0.29
N LEU A 46 -14.27 2.58 -0.26
CA LEU A 46 -14.98 2.01 -1.41
C LEU A 46 -16.38 2.61 -1.55
N ALA A 47 -17.15 2.65 -0.46
CA ALA A 47 -18.47 3.26 -0.45
C ALA A 47 -18.40 4.77 -0.76
N GLU A 48 -17.40 5.48 -0.26
CA GLU A 48 -17.14 6.89 -0.56
C GLU A 48 -16.73 7.12 -2.01
N CYS A 49 -15.86 6.27 -2.57
CA CYS A 49 -15.46 6.32 -3.97
C CYS A 49 -16.68 6.10 -4.88
N VAL A 50 -17.48 5.07 -4.60
CA VAL A 50 -18.73 4.82 -5.32
C VAL A 50 -19.69 6.01 -5.13
N ASN A 51 -19.81 6.56 -3.93
CA ASN A 51 -20.63 7.74 -3.66
C ASN A 51 -20.15 9.01 -4.37
N LYS A 52 -18.84 9.14 -4.63
CA LYS A 52 -18.25 10.22 -5.44
C LYS A 52 -18.58 10.02 -6.92
N VAL A 53 -18.38 8.81 -7.45
CA VAL A 53 -18.72 8.46 -8.85
C VAL A 53 -20.21 8.71 -9.12
N LEU A 54 -21.07 8.35 -8.17
CA LEU A 54 -22.51 8.48 -8.30
C LEU A 54 -23.05 9.87 -7.94
N ARG A 55 -22.20 10.81 -7.45
CA ARG A 55 -22.66 12.11 -6.96
C ARG A 55 -23.46 12.89 -8.00
N GLY A 56 -23.03 12.89 -9.26
CA GLY A 56 -23.70 13.59 -10.36
C GLY A 56 -24.93 12.88 -10.92
N THR A 57 -25.18 11.62 -10.52
CA THR A 57 -26.23 10.78 -11.10
C THR A 57 -27.28 10.33 -10.07
N ARG A 58 -27.22 10.84 -8.83
CA ARG A 58 -28.13 10.43 -7.73
C ARG A 58 -29.62 10.67 -8.02
N ASN A 59 -29.93 11.63 -8.90
CA ASN A 59 -31.31 11.96 -9.28
C ASN A 59 -31.88 11.01 -10.34
N LEU A 60 -31.10 10.05 -10.84
CA LEU A 60 -31.56 9.04 -11.79
C LEU A 60 -32.29 7.90 -11.06
N PRO A 61 -33.26 7.24 -11.73
CA PRO A 61 -33.84 6.00 -11.22
C PRO A 61 -32.76 4.96 -10.93
N ILE A 62 -32.93 4.15 -9.89
CA ILE A 62 -31.98 3.10 -9.48
C ILE A 62 -31.66 2.17 -10.67
N THR A 63 -32.66 1.85 -11.48
CA THR A 63 -32.49 1.00 -12.68
C THR A 63 -31.59 1.65 -13.73
N ALA A 64 -31.65 2.96 -13.91
CA ALA A 64 -30.77 3.70 -14.82
C ALA A 64 -29.34 3.76 -14.29
N LEU A 65 -29.16 3.95 -12.97
CA LEU A 65 -27.86 3.89 -12.31
C LEU A 65 -27.19 2.53 -12.49
N VAL A 66 -27.91 1.44 -12.21
CA VAL A 66 -27.39 0.08 -12.36
C VAL A 66 -26.97 -0.19 -13.81
N LYS A 67 -27.83 0.17 -14.79
CA LYS A 67 -27.51 0.01 -16.21
C LYS A 67 -26.26 0.79 -16.62
N LEU A 68 -26.14 2.04 -16.18
CA LEU A 68 -24.98 2.88 -16.48
C LEU A 68 -23.69 2.30 -15.86
N THR A 69 -23.74 1.88 -14.60
CA THR A 69 -22.60 1.27 -13.92
C THR A 69 -22.18 -0.03 -14.60
N CYS A 70 -23.11 -0.92 -14.93
CA CYS A 70 -22.81 -2.15 -15.66
C CYS A 70 -22.17 -1.85 -17.02
N SER A 71 -22.72 -0.90 -17.78
CA SER A 71 -22.19 -0.54 -19.10
C SER A 71 -20.76 0.00 -19.01
N ARG A 72 -20.49 0.92 -18.07
CA ARG A 72 -19.14 1.45 -17.83
C ARG A 72 -18.15 0.39 -17.38
N LEU A 73 -18.58 -0.54 -16.53
CA LEU A 73 -17.73 -1.67 -16.10
C LEU A 73 -17.37 -2.56 -17.28
N VAL A 74 -18.34 -2.91 -18.12
CA VAL A 74 -18.09 -3.71 -19.33
C VAL A 74 -17.09 -3.02 -20.25
N GLU A 75 -17.30 -1.73 -20.55
CA GLU A 75 -16.40 -0.93 -21.38
C GLU A 75 -14.98 -0.89 -20.79
N TYR A 76 -14.86 -0.65 -19.48
CA TYR A 76 -13.59 -0.65 -18.76
C TYR A 76 -12.87 -2.00 -18.88
N PHE A 77 -13.55 -3.11 -18.60
CA PHE A 77 -12.93 -4.45 -18.66
C PHE A 77 -12.55 -4.86 -20.08
N VAL A 78 -13.37 -4.53 -21.08
CA VAL A 78 -13.07 -4.80 -22.49
C VAL A 78 -11.81 -4.03 -22.91
N THR A 79 -11.76 -2.73 -22.64
CA THR A 79 -10.60 -1.88 -22.95
C THR A 79 -9.35 -2.39 -22.26
N ARG A 80 -9.46 -2.69 -20.95
CA ARG A 80 -8.33 -3.17 -20.16
C ARG A 80 -7.80 -4.52 -20.63
N ARG A 81 -8.68 -5.42 -21.06
CA ARG A 81 -8.29 -6.72 -21.64
C ARG A 81 -7.49 -6.54 -22.92
N VAL A 82 -7.92 -5.64 -23.81
CA VAL A 82 -7.19 -5.35 -25.05
C VAL A 82 -5.79 -4.80 -24.74
N GLU A 83 -5.68 -3.85 -23.81
CA GLU A 83 -4.38 -3.33 -23.36
C GLU A 83 -3.47 -4.41 -22.78
N ILE A 84 -4.00 -5.28 -21.93
CA ILE A 84 -3.24 -6.37 -21.31
C ILE A 84 -2.76 -7.35 -22.38
N ASN A 85 -3.62 -7.76 -23.32
CA ASN A 85 -3.23 -8.68 -24.38
C ASN A 85 -2.14 -8.08 -25.28
N ARG A 86 -2.24 -6.78 -25.60
CA ARG A 86 -1.18 -6.07 -26.31
C ARG A 86 0.13 -6.07 -25.54
N ASN A 87 0.09 -5.76 -24.25
CA ASN A 87 1.29 -5.78 -23.41
C ASN A 87 1.93 -7.18 -23.36
N ILE A 88 1.12 -8.24 -23.24
CA ILE A 88 1.59 -9.63 -23.27
C ILE A 88 2.25 -9.95 -24.62
N ALA A 89 1.64 -9.53 -25.74
CA ALA A 89 2.21 -9.72 -27.07
C ALA A 89 3.53 -8.96 -27.27
N GLU A 90 3.67 -7.78 -26.66
CA GLU A 90 4.90 -6.99 -26.62
C GLU A 90 5.93 -7.54 -25.60
N GLY A 91 5.65 -8.66 -24.92
CA GLY A 91 6.54 -9.28 -23.92
C GLY A 91 6.57 -8.56 -22.57
N ARG A 92 5.68 -7.60 -22.33
CA ARG A 92 5.59 -6.87 -21.05
C ARG A 92 4.82 -7.69 -20.02
N ILE A 93 5.55 -8.24 -19.05
CA ILE A 93 4.99 -9.06 -17.95
C ILE A 93 4.45 -8.23 -16.78
N VAL A 94 4.68 -6.91 -16.77
CA VAL A 94 4.33 -6.02 -15.67
C VAL A 94 3.31 -4.98 -16.15
N ALA A 95 2.31 -4.68 -15.32
CA ALA A 95 1.36 -3.61 -15.63
C ALA A 95 2.06 -2.26 -15.69
N LYS A 96 1.71 -1.41 -16.67
CA LYS A 96 2.28 -0.06 -16.86
C LYS A 96 2.43 0.76 -15.58
N LYS A 97 1.42 0.71 -14.69
CA LYS A 97 1.47 1.43 -13.41
C LYS A 97 2.64 0.97 -12.52
N VAL A 98 2.90 -0.33 -12.45
CA VAL A 98 4.02 -0.89 -11.68
C VAL A 98 5.34 -0.54 -12.35
N GLU A 99 5.40 -0.54 -13.69
CA GLU A 99 6.56 -0.08 -14.45
C GLU A 99 6.87 1.40 -14.17
N ASP A 100 5.87 2.29 -14.24
CA ASP A 100 6.01 3.71 -13.91
C ASP A 100 6.48 3.92 -12.46
N ASP A 101 5.95 3.11 -11.53
CA ASP A 101 6.34 3.18 -10.11
C ASP A 101 7.77 2.66 -9.90
N LEU A 102 8.19 1.61 -10.59
CA LEU A 102 9.56 1.11 -10.58
C LEU A 102 10.53 2.13 -11.17
N GLN A 103 10.19 2.76 -12.29
CA GLN A 103 11.00 3.82 -12.89
C GLN A 103 11.16 5.01 -11.94
N ARG A 104 10.06 5.45 -11.31
CA ARG A 104 10.11 6.52 -10.29
C ARG A 104 10.97 6.12 -9.10
N MET A 105 10.85 4.90 -8.60
CA MET A 105 11.72 4.42 -7.52
C MET A 105 13.18 4.40 -7.96
N ASN A 106 13.47 3.93 -9.18
CA ASN A 106 14.83 3.86 -9.71
C ASN A 106 15.49 5.26 -9.79
N GLN A 107 14.73 6.29 -10.16
CA GLN A 107 15.19 7.68 -10.14
C GLN A 107 15.52 8.17 -8.72
N LEU A 108 14.80 7.70 -7.71
CA LEU A 108 15.05 8.02 -6.30
C LEU A 108 16.18 7.17 -5.70
N THR A 109 16.50 6.02 -6.30
CA THR A 109 17.54 5.12 -5.79
C THR A 109 18.97 5.49 -6.19
N VAL A 110 19.16 6.59 -6.93
CA VAL A 110 20.50 7.09 -7.33
C VAL A 110 21.40 7.31 -6.12
N HIS A 111 20.82 7.57 -4.95
CA HIS A 111 21.53 7.76 -3.70
C HIS A 111 21.75 6.48 -2.89
N TYR A 112 21.30 5.31 -3.32
CA TYR A 112 21.47 4.07 -2.55
C TYR A 112 22.52 3.17 -3.18
N ARG A 113 23.44 2.66 -2.35
CA ARG A 113 24.40 1.63 -2.75
C ARG A 113 23.97 0.28 -2.18
N VAL A 114 23.78 -0.70 -3.05
CA VAL A 114 23.40 -2.07 -2.63
C VAL A 114 24.62 -2.98 -2.74
N ARG A 115 24.92 -3.69 -1.66
CA ARG A 115 25.91 -4.78 -1.62
C ARG A 115 25.18 -6.10 -1.40
N ILE A 116 25.58 -7.11 -2.18
CA ILE A 116 25.04 -8.46 -2.05
C ILE A 116 25.85 -9.14 -0.94
N TYR A 117 25.18 -9.55 0.13
CA TYR A 117 25.81 -10.31 1.20
C TYR A 117 25.70 -11.81 0.91
N ASP A 118 24.51 -12.27 0.54
CA ASP A 118 24.24 -13.65 0.10
C ASP A 118 23.13 -13.63 -0.95
N ARG A 119 23.43 -14.11 -2.16
CA ARG A 119 22.47 -14.11 -3.28
C ARG A 119 21.41 -15.20 -3.12
N ASP A 120 21.78 -16.35 -2.56
CA ASP A 120 20.91 -17.52 -2.44
C ASP A 120 19.90 -17.31 -1.31
N LEU A 121 20.33 -16.69 -0.22
CA LEU A 121 19.47 -16.27 0.89
C LEU A 121 18.78 -14.92 0.63
N GLN A 122 19.03 -14.27 -0.51
CA GLN A 122 18.53 -12.93 -0.87
C GLN A 122 18.74 -11.90 0.24
N LEU A 123 19.96 -11.88 0.80
CA LEU A 123 20.42 -10.96 1.83
C LEU A 123 21.26 -9.83 1.21
N PHE A 124 20.83 -8.61 1.47
CA PHE A 124 21.42 -7.40 0.92
C PHE A 124 21.75 -6.41 2.03
N GLU A 125 22.85 -5.69 1.84
CA GLU A 125 23.20 -4.51 2.63
C GLU A 125 22.95 -3.28 1.76
N VAL A 126 22.09 -2.38 2.21
CA VAL A 126 21.72 -1.16 1.50
C VAL A 126 22.27 0.02 2.31
N GLU A 127 23.16 0.77 1.70
CA GLU A 127 23.78 1.97 2.24
C GLU A 127 23.08 3.17 1.59
N ASP A 128 22.46 4.03 2.41
CA ASP A 128 21.98 5.34 1.95
C ASP A 128 23.20 6.25 1.77
N ALA A 129 23.34 6.92 0.62
CA ALA A 129 24.42 7.88 0.42
C ALA A 129 24.13 9.12 1.25
N TYR A 130 25.21 9.76 1.71
CA TYR A 130 25.19 10.97 2.53
C TYR A 130 24.07 11.94 2.14
N ASN A 131 23.14 12.18 3.06
CA ASN A 131 22.04 13.11 2.84
C ASN A 131 22.55 14.54 3.09
N GLN A 132 22.82 15.27 2.00
CA GLN A 132 23.29 16.65 2.05
C GLN A 132 22.35 17.60 2.79
N SER A 133 21.05 17.29 2.88
CA SER A 133 20.06 18.14 3.55
C SER A 133 19.99 17.93 5.06
N THR A 134 20.43 16.76 5.57
CA THR A 134 20.39 16.46 7.01
C THR A 134 21.77 16.41 7.65
N HIS A 135 22.85 16.46 6.86
CA HIS A 135 24.25 16.33 7.32
C HIS A 135 24.52 15.04 8.13
N VAL A 136 23.72 13.99 7.93
CA VAL A 136 23.89 12.69 8.60
C VAL A 136 24.51 11.70 7.61
N ALA A 137 25.53 10.95 8.05
CA ALA A 137 26.05 9.81 7.30
C ALA A 137 24.91 8.80 7.11
N GLY A 138 24.66 8.36 5.88
CA GLY A 138 23.51 7.50 5.62
C GLY A 138 23.64 6.15 6.32
N ASP A 139 22.50 5.62 6.76
CA ASP A 139 22.44 4.37 7.52
C ASP A 139 22.74 3.17 6.63
N ILE A 140 23.46 2.20 7.17
CA ILE A 140 23.63 0.88 6.57
C ILE A 140 22.53 -0.05 7.09
N MET A 141 21.77 -0.62 6.18
CA MET A 141 20.60 -1.42 6.51
C MET A 141 20.65 -2.80 5.88
N ARG A 142 20.44 -3.84 6.69
CA ARG A 142 20.27 -5.21 6.20
C ARG A 142 18.83 -5.47 5.77
N VAL A 143 18.70 -6.04 4.58
CA VAL A 143 17.44 -6.40 3.93
C VAL A 143 17.46 -7.89 3.60
N ASP A 144 16.45 -8.59 4.12
CA ASP A 144 16.17 -10.00 3.87
C ASP A 144 14.88 -10.09 3.07
N LEU A 145 15.00 -10.42 1.77
CA LEU A 145 13.84 -10.46 0.88
C LEU A 145 12.99 -11.72 1.08
N ILE A 146 13.60 -12.86 1.46
CA ILE A 146 12.88 -14.13 1.70
C ILE A 146 11.95 -13.97 2.91
N ASN A 147 12.50 -13.50 4.03
CA ASN A 147 11.75 -13.31 5.26
C ASN A 147 10.99 -11.97 5.28
N ARG A 148 11.14 -11.13 4.24
CA ARG A 148 10.54 -9.80 4.12
C ARG A 148 10.83 -8.93 5.35
N LYS A 149 12.10 -8.89 5.77
CA LYS A 149 12.56 -8.11 6.93
C LYS A 149 13.55 -7.05 6.49
N CYS A 150 13.45 -5.87 7.10
CA CYS A 150 14.45 -4.81 7.02
C CYS A 150 14.71 -4.31 8.43
N GLN A 151 15.97 -4.02 8.77
CA GLN A 151 16.31 -3.39 10.06
C GLN A 151 15.57 -2.07 10.28
N CYS A 152 15.29 -1.32 9.21
CA CYS A 152 14.46 -0.12 9.23
C CYS A 152 12.97 -0.35 9.57
N GLY A 153 12.52 -1.59 9.68
CA GLY A 153 11.12 -1.93 9.89
C GLY A 153 10.20 -1.63 8.70
N ARG A 154 10.70 -1.13 7.56
CA ARG A 154 9.85 -0.69 6.43
C ARG A 154 9.09 -1.82 5.75
N PHE A 155 9.56 -3.07 5.76
CA PHE A 155 8.73 -4.18 5.24
C PHE A 155 7.49 -4.41 6.12
N THR A 156 7.65 -4.28 7.44
CA THR A 156 6.55 -4.32 8.41
C THR A 156 5.66 -3.07 8.30
N ALA A 157 6.26 -1.89 8.03
CA ALA A 157 5.52 -0.62 7.91
C ALA A 157 4.86 -0.38 6.54
N ARG A 158 5.37 -0.93 5.43
CA ARG A 158 4.70 -0.92 4.12
C ARG A 158 3.55 -1.92 4.04
N ARG A 159 3.51 -2.90 4.96
CA ARG A 159 2.26 -3.58 5.35
C ARG A 159 1.24 -2.63 5.99
N CYS A 160 1.65 -1.46 6.49
CA CYS A 160 0.80 -0.41 7.09
C CYS A 160 0.53 0.78 6.15
N MET A 161 1.40 1.09 5.18
CA MET A 161 1.23 2.23 4.27
C MET A 161 1.33 1.82 2.79
N GLN A 162 0.16 1.62 2.18
CA GLN A 162 -0.03 1.92 0.76
C GLN A 162 -1.32 2.74 0.60
N HIS A 163 -1.10 3.99 0.20
CA HIS A 163 -2.05 4.97 -0.36
C HIS A 163 -3.16 5.55 0.54
N ILE A 164 -2.82 6.62 1.27
CA ILE A 164 -3.67 7.81 1.38
C ILE A 164 -2.99 8.87 0.49
N GLY A 165 -3.40 8.86 -0.76
CA GLY A 165 -2.98 9.84 -1.77
C GLY A 165 -4.17 10.10 -2.67
N ILE A 166 -5.24 10.63 -2.08
CA ILE A 166 -6.33 11.26 -2.82
C ILE A 166 -6.03 12.76 -2.73
N ARG A 167 -5.57 13.33 -3.85
CA ARG A 167 -5.91 14.72 -4.17
C ARG A 167 -7.39 14.78 -4.51
#